data_AF-A0A820J450-F1
#
_entry.id   AF-A0A820J450-F1
#
_cell.length_a   1.000
_cell.length_b   1.000
_cell.length_c   1.000
_cell.angle_alpha   90.00
_cell.angle_beta   90.00
_cell.angle_gamma   90.00
#
_symmetry.space_group_name_H-M   'P 1'
#
loop_
_entity.id
_entity.type
_entity.pdbx_description
1 polymer ?
#
loop_
_entity_poly.entity_id
_entity_poly.type
_entity_poly.pdbx_seq_one_letter_code
_entity_poly.pdbx_strand_id
1 'polypeptide(L)'
;MEILNFILVTKKEQQGSVRGAPWYVGAVGNARWTGVKLRDVLESFGLDKEGKYVQFFGLDCETPKRCYGTSIPMEKALSDDVLIVYEMNNETLTRDHGYPLRILVPGTIGARSVKWLNRIIVSDKEADSHWQKFDYKFLPSSTKQPQKIDFDNAPALQETNVNSAICYPASNDDGNKVKILSVQPNDEDIKNKKLTIKGYALSGGGRQIQNVQISLDHGKTWRQAELEQLAQPYMRAWAWTLWTYHIPFNDLPSKPFDIVCRAMDTHCNSQPDTSLGIWNILGLMNNAWHKVTLQIDDKFLKKDR
;
A
#
# COMPACT_ATOMS: atom_id res chain seq x y z
N MET A 1 -11.58 11.64 14.53
CA MET A 1 -10.66 11.92 13.41
C MET A 1 -9.70 10.74 13.35
N GLU A 2 -10.02 9.82 12.45
CA GLU A 2 -9.53 8.44 12.42
C GLU A 2 -8.28 8.29 11.56
N ILE A 3 -7.62 7.15 11.76
CA ILE A 3 -6.36 6.73 11.17
C ILE A 3 -6.48 6.68 9.63
N LEU A 4 -5.50 7.23 8.92
CA LEU A 4 -5.50 7.29 7.45
C LEU A 4 -4.17 6.72 6.91
N ASN A 5 -4.27 5.78 5.98
CA ASN A 5 -3.13 5.16 5.31
C ASN A 5 -2.43 6.10 4.31
N PHE A 6 -1.13 5.90 4.17
CA PHE A 6 -0.34 6.32 3.00
C PHE A 6 0.23 5.06 2.35
N ILE A 7 -0.16 4.77 1.11
CA ILE A 7 0.31 3.58 0.38
C ILE A 7 1.19 4.04 -0.77
N LEU A 8 2.48 3.75 -0.69
CA LEU A 8 3.40 3.96 -1.80
C LEU A 8 3.60 2.61 -2.51
N VAL A 9 2.63 2.21 -3.33
CA VAL A 9 2.76 1.19 -4.38
C VAL A 9 3.82 0.10 -4.14
N THR A 10 3.40 -1.06 -3.64
CA THR A 10 4.29 -2.22 -3.44
C THR A 10 4.93 -2.64 -4.76
N LYS A 11 6.27 -2.69 -4.77
CA LYS A 11 7.06 -3.12 -5.93
C LYS A 11 7.75 -4.46 -5.67
N LYS A 12 6.94 -5.42 -5.23
CA LYS A 12 7.37 -6.79 -4.94
C LYS A 12 8.11 -7.40 -6.14
N GLU A 13 9.04 -8.32 -5.87
CA GLU A 13 9.71 -9.20 -6.84
C GLU A 13 8.80 -9.50 -8.05
N GLN A 14 9.09 -8.80 -9.16
CA GLN A 14 8.44 -9.03 -10.43
C GLN A 14 9.34 -9.92 -11.27
N GLN A 15 8.74 -10.86 -12.01
CA GLN A 15 9.47 -11.58 -13.06
C GLN A 15 9.70 -10.60 -14.23
N GLY A 16 10.82 -9.87 -14.19
CA GLY A 16 11.24 -8.92 -15.23
C GLY A 16 11.87 -7.65 -14.66
N SER A 17 12.71 -6.98 -15.46
CA SER A 17 13.26 -5.67 -15.08
C SER A 17 12.18 -4.58 -15.14
N VAL A 18 12.16 -3.72 -14.13
CA VAL A 18 11.22 -2.60 -14.02
C VAL A 18 11.97 -1.29 -13.81
N ARG A 19 11.36 -0.16 -14.15
CA ARG A 19 11.92 1.18 -13.89
C ARG A 19 11.40 1.76 -12.59
N GLY A 20 12.29 2.26 -11.73
CA GLY A 20 11.97 2.98 -10.47
C GLY A 20 12.51 2.28 -9.23
N ALA A 21 12.35 2.90 -8.05
CA ALA A 21 12.93 2.42 -6.80
C ALA A 21 12.50 0.96 -6.43
N PRO A 22 13.41 0.13 -5.90
CA PRO A 22 13.15 -1.28 -5.59
C PRO A 22 12.43 -1.44 -4.25
N TRP A 23 11.17 -1.01 -4.19
CA TRP A 23 10.36 -1.12 -2.96
C TRP A 23 9.96 -2.56 -2.66
N TYR A 24 10.30 -3.04 -1.46
CA TYR A 24 9.73 -4.28 -0.91
C TYR A 24 8.33 -4.03 -0.34
N VAL A 25 7.93 -4.80 0.67
CA VAL A 25 6.61 -4.70 1.31
C VAL A 25 6.48 -3.52 2.28
N GLY A 26 7.55 -2.76 2.51
CA GLY A 26 7.59 -1.65 3.48
C GLY A 26 7.19 -0.28 2.94
N ALA A 27 6.85 -0.16 1.65
CA ALA A 27 6.42 1.10 1.05
C ALA A 27 4.94 1.44 1.37
N VAL A 28 4.60 1.37 2.66
CA VAL A 28 3.28 1.63 3.21
C VAL A 28 3.43 2.19 4.61
N GLY A 29 2.54 3.08 5.02
CA GLY A 29 2.51 3.63 6.36
C GLY A 29 1.09 3.91 6.81
N ASN A 30 0.87 3.84 8.12
CA ASN A 30 -0.42 4.06 8.75
C ASN A 30 -0.22 5.00 9.95
N ALA A 31 -0.93 6.12 9.97
CA ALA A 31 -0.82 7.11 11.04
C ALA A 31 -2.17 7.77 11.31
N ARG A 32 -2.29 8.39 12.48
CA ARG A 32 -3.39 9.31 12.77
C ARG A 32 -3.00 10.70 12.26
N TRP A 33 -3.93 11.39 11.60
CA TRP A 33 -3.66 12.72 11.04
C TRP A 33 -4.65 13.74 11.57
N THR A 34 -4.16 14.95 11.82
CA THR A 34 -5.01 16.11 12.19
C THR A 34 -4.91 17.17 11.10
N GLY A 35 -6.06 17.71 10.72
CA GLY A 35 -6.16 18.69 9.65
C GLY A 35 -7.55 19.29 9.51
N VAL A 36 -7.70 20.10 8.48
CA VAL A 36 -9.00 20.65 8.04
C VAL A 36 -9.46 19.92 6.80
N LYS A 37 -10.78 19.81 6.59
CA LYS A 37 -11.34 19.21 5.38
C LYS A 37 -11.01 20.08 4.18
N LEU A 38 -10.58 19.45 3.09
CA LEU A 38 -10.36 20.16 1.83
C LEU A 38 -11.65 20.80 1.33
N ARG A 39 -12.79 20.10 1.45
CA ARG A 39 -14.11 20.63 1.07
C ARG A 39 -14.39 21.98 1.72
N ASP A 40 -14.26 22.07 3.05
CA ASP A 40 -14.58 23.28 3.79
C ASP A 40 -13.69 24.45 3.35
N VAL A 41 -12.42 24.18 3.05
CA VAL A 41 -11.50 25.20 2.50
C VAL A 41 -11.97 25.63 1.11
N LEU A 42 -12.23 24.72 0.18
CA LEU A 42 -12.69 25.09 -1.17
C LEU A 42 -14.02 25.88 -1.14
N GLU A 43 -14.97 25.49 -0.29
CA GLU A 43 -16.24 26.18 -0.11
C GLU A 43 -16.07 27.61 0.39
N SER A 44 -15.14 27.84 1.33
CA SER A 44 -14.85 29.19 1.86
C SER A 44 -14.29 30.17 0.82
N PHE A 45 -13.75 29.67 -0.29
CA PHE A 45 -13.27 30.48 -1.43
C PHE A 45 -14.28 30.58 -2.57
N GLY A 46 -15.52 30.13 -2.37
CA GLY A 46 -16.57 30.17 -3.39
C GLY A 46 -16.37 29.11 -4.48
N LEU A 47 -16.30 27.84 -4.06
CA LEU A 47 -16.11 26.65 -4.91
C LEU A 47 -16.71 26.80 -6.33
N ASP A 48 -15.84 26.71 -7.33
CA ASP A 48 -16.24 26.54 -8.72
C ASP A 48 -16.81 25.13 -8.92
N LYS A 49 -18.12 25.07 -9.16
CA LYS A 49 -18.88 23.82 -9.31
C LYS A 49 -18.70 23.18 -10.68
N GLU A 50 -18.17 23.89 -11.66
CA GLU A 50 -17.91 23.35 -13.00
C GLU A 50 -16.58 22.61 -13.06
N GLY A 51 -15.66 22.91 -12.14
CA GLY A 51 -14.36 22.27 -12.04
C GLY A 51 -14.46 20.76 -11.81
N LYS A 52 -13.77 20.00 -12.65
CA LYS A 52 -13.79 18.52 -12.64
C LYS A 52 -12.71 17.88 -11.77
N TYR A 53 -11.64 18.63 -11.49
CA TYR A 53 -10.47 18.18 -10.76
C TYR A 53 -9.99 19.25 -9.78
N VAL A 54 -9.32 18.79 -8.73
CA VAL A 54 -8.54 19.65 -7.84
C VAL A 54 -7.08 19.26 -7.97
N GLN A 55 -6.27 20.21 -8.42
CA GLN A 55 -4.83 20.08 -8.60
C GLN A 55 -4.11 20.58 -7.35
N PHE A 56 -3.03 19.90 -6.99
CA PHE A 56 -2.18 20.22 -5.85
C PHE A 56 -0.74 20.33 -6.32
N PHE A 57 -0.02 21.35 -5.84
CA PHE A 57 1.41 21.52 -6.14
C PHE A 57 2.19 21.70 -4.84
N GLY A 58 3.33 21.02 -4.76
CA GLY A 58 4.29 21.15 -3.66
C GLY A 58 5.27 22.30 -3.88
N LEU A 59 6.06 22.59 -2.84
CA LEU A 59 7.21 23.51 -2.89
C LEU A 59 8.46 22.85 -3.47
N ASP A 60 8.51 21.52 -3.54
CA ASP A 60 9.63 20.76 -4.07
C ASP A 60 9.63 20.78 -5.59
N CYS A 61 10.72 21.33 -6.16
CA CYS A 61 10.87 21.47 -7.60
C CYS A 61 12.26 21.07 -8.06
N GLU A 62 12.33 20.23 -9.09
CA GLU A 62 13.60 19.91 -9.75
C GLU A 62 14.14 21.13 -10.52
N THR A 63 13.22 21.92 -11.09
CA THR A 63 13.48 23.22 -11.74
C THR A 63 12.29 24.14 -11.46
N PRO A 64 12.39 25.47 -11.67
CA PRO A 64 11.26 26.39 -11.46
C PRO A 64 9.99 26.03 -12.26
N LYS A 65 10.11 25.23 -13.34
CA LYS A 65 8.99 24.77 -14.17
C LYS A 65 8.60 23.31 -13.92
N ARG A 66 9.30 22.59 -13.04
CA ARG A 66 9.10 21.16 -12.76
C ARG A 66 8.97 20.91 -11.25
N CYS A 67 7.91 21.45 -10.68
CA CYS A 67 7.51 21.23 -9.30
C CYS A 67 6.62 19.99 -9.17
N TYR A 68 6.71 19.28 -8.05
CA TYR A 68 5.80 18.17 -7.77
C TYR A 68 4.37 18.66 -7.81
N GLY A 69 3.52 17.92 -8.51
CA GLY A 69 2.11 18.24 -8.61
C GLY A 69 1.31 17.05 -9.08
N THR A 70 0.03 17.05 -8.75
CA THR A 70 -0.90 15.96 -9.09
C THR A 70 -2.33 16.47 -8.98
N SER A 71 -3.32 15.64 -9.30
CA SER A 71 -4.73 15.99 -9.12
C SER A 71 -5.57 14.79 -8.71
N ILE A 72 -6.69 15.09 -8.07
CA ILE A 72 -7.78 14.14 -7.81
C ILE A 72 -9.07 14.65 -8.46
N PRO A 73 -10.03 13.76 -8.78
CA PRO A 73 -11.36 14.18 -9.22
C PRO A 73 -12.05 15.05 -8.17
N MET A 74 -12.86 16.01 -8.62
CA MET A 74 -13.62 16.92 -7.75
C MET A 74 -14.50 16.16 -6.75
N GLU A 75 -15.16 15.09 -7.19
CA GLU A 75 -15.97 14.22 -6.32
C GLU A 75 -15.17 13.71 -5.11
N LYS A 76 -13.93 13.26 -5.33
CA LYS A 76 -13.06 12.83 -4.23
C LYS A 76 -12.64 14.00 -3.35
N ALA A 77 -12.33 15.15 -3.94
CA ALA A 77 -11.92 16.34 -3.21
C ALA A 77 -13.01 16.88 -2.26
N LEU A 78 -14.28 16.72 -2.65
CA LEU A 78 -15.45 17.13 -1.85
C LEU A 78 -15.93 16.05 -0.87
N SER A 79 -15.27 14.89 -0.81
CA SER A 79 -15.55 13.89 0.22
C SER A 79 -15.16 14.40 1.62
N ASP A 80 -15.79 13.85 2.65
CA ASP A 80 -15.56 14.22 4.05
C ASP A 80 -14.18 13.80 4.60
N ASP A 81 -13.41 13.06 3.80
CA ASP A 81 -12.19 12.35 4.23
C ASP A 81 -10.89 12.96 3.67
N VAL A 82 -10.95 13.84 2.66
CA VAL A 82 -9.74 14.51 2.12
C VAL A 82 -9.38 15.69 3.01
N LEU A 83 -8.15 15.69 3.51
CA LEU A 83 -7.69 16.65 4.50
C LEU A 83 -6.47 17.44 4.00
N ILE A 84 -6.40 18.71 4.41
CA ILE A 84 -5.17 19.47 4.50
C ILE A 84 -4.65 19.30 5.93
N VAL A 85 -3.55 18.57 6.11
CA VAL A 85 -3.08 18.13 7.44
C VAL A 85 -1.81 18.86 7.85
N TYR A 86 -1.69 19.09 9.16
CA TYR A 86 -0.56 19.75 9.82
C TYR A 86 -0.01 18.94 11.02
N GLU A 87 -0.66 17.83 11.40
CA GLU A 87 -0.13 16.87 12.38
C GLU A 87 -0.20 15.42 11.89
N MET A 88 0.77 14.63 12.35
CA MET A 88 0.86 13.17 12.21
C MET A 88 1.14 12.57 13.58
N ASN A 89 0.31 11.64 14.03
CA ASN A 89 0.38 10.99 15.34
C ASN A 89 0.35 11.97 16.53
N ASN A 90 -0.47 13.02 16.44
CA ASN A 90 -0.60 14.09 17.43
C ASN A 90 0.66 14.95 17.61
N GLU A 91 1.59 14.88 16.65
CA GLU A 91 2.76 15.75 16.59
C GLU A 91 2.74 16.55 15.29
N THR A 92 3.34 17.74 15.32
CA THR A 92 3.58 18.53 14.11
C THR A 92 4.25 17.69 13.04
N LEU A 93 3.84 17.85 11.78
CA LEU A 93 4.49 17.16 10.66
C LEU A 93 6.00 17.34 10.71
N THR A 94 6.74 16.25 10.48
CA THR A 94 8.17 16.34 10.22
C THR A 94 8.43 16.93 8.83
N ARG A 95 9.66 17.38 8.57
CA ARG A 95 10.06 17.86 7.24
C ARG A 95 9.80 16.82 6.16
N ASP A 96 10.17 15.55 6.41
CA ASP A 96 10.00 14.47 5.43
C ASP A 96 8.53 14.08 5.21
N HIS A 97 7.67 14.34 6.19
CA HIS A 97 6.23 14.13 6.08
C HIS A 97 5.45 15.36 5.63
N GLY A 98 6.12 16.44 5.19
CA GLY A 98 5.50 17.53 4.46
C GLY A 98 5.19 18.78 5.27
N TYR A 99 5.89 19.02 6.39
CA TYR A 99 5.78 20.27 7.14
C TYR A 99 5.85 21.53 6.22
N PRO A 100 5.00 22.55 6.42
CA PRO A 100 3.99 22.65 7.47
C PRO A 100 2.64 22.01 7.10
N LEU A 101 2.37 21.82 5.80
CA LEU A 101 1.10 21.33 5.30
C LEU A 101 1.28 20.29 4.21
N ARG A 102 0.46 19.25 4.23
CA ARG A 102 0.31 18.31 3.12
C ARG A 102 -1.17 18.04 2.83
N ILE A 103 -1.45 17.58 1.63
CA ILE A 103 -2.70 16.90 1.31
C ILE A 103 -2.61 15.45 1.78
N LEU A 104 -3.75 14.95 2.27
CA LEU A 104 -3.98 13.56 2.57
C LEU A 104 -5.25 13.10 1.86
N VAL A 105 -5.11 12.09 0.99
CA VAL A 105 -6.20 11.53 0.19
C VAL A 105 -6.40 10.04 0.56
N PRO A 106 -7.32 9.73 1.48
CA PRO A 106 -7.53 8.36 1.93
C PRO A 106 -7.99 7.40 0.84
N GLY A 107 -7.46 6.17 0.86
CA GLY A 107 -7.79 5.10 -0.09
C GLY A 107 -7.19 5.28 -1.50
N THR A 108 -6.37 6.31 -1.69
CA THR A 108 -5.70 6.66 -2.95
C THR A 108 -4.20 6.41 -2.82
N ILE A 109 -3.49 6.19 -3.94
CA ILE A 109 -2.03 6.07 -3.93
C ILE A 109 -1.37 7.30 -3.29
N GLY A 110 -0.25 7.09 -2.62
CA GLY A 110 0.48 8.12 -1.90
C GLY A 110 0.91 9.30 -2.77
N ALA A 111 1.12 9.09 -4.07
CA ALA A 111 1.46 10.15 -5.01
C ALA A 111 0.42 11.29 -5.05
N ARG A 112 -0.85 11.01 -4.75
CA ARG A 112 -1.91 12.04 -4.74
C ARG A 112 -1.94 12.89 -3.47
N SER A 113 -1.20 12.48 -2.44
CA SER A 113 -1.10 13.17 -1.14
C SER A 113 0.12 14.09 -1.11
N VAL A 114 0.04 15.22 -1.82
CA VAL A 114 1.15 16.20 -2.00
C VAL A 114 1.68 16.70 -0.66
N LYS A 115 2.99 16.58 -0.45
CA LYS A 115 3.73 17.16 0.69
C LYS A 115 4.17 18.59 0.38
N TRP A 116 4.49 19.36 1.42
CA TRP A 116 4.98 20.74 1.29
C TRP A 116 4.04 21.60 0.43
N LEU A 117 2.74 21.54 0.75
CA LEU A 117 1.67 22.08 -0.06
C LEU A 117 1.85 23.58 -0.30
N ASN A 118 1.84 23.97 -1.57
CA ASN A 118 2.01 25.35 -2.02
C ASN A 118 0.72 25.92 -2.65
N ARG A 119 0.11 25.17 -3.59
CA ARG A 119 -1.05 25.64 -4.35
C ARG A 119 -2.12 24.58 -4.50
N ILE A 120 -3.36 25.02 -4.44
CA ILE A 120 -4.57 24.25 -4.74
C ILE A 120 -5.29 24.97 -5.89
N ILE A 121 -5.63 24.24 -6.95
CA ILE A 121 -6.27 24.82 -8.15
C ILE A 121 -7.45 23.95 -8.55
N VAL A 122 -8.64 24.54 -8.62
CA VAL A 122 -9.82 23.90 -9.24
C VAL A 122 -9.70 24.03 -10.75
N SER A 123 -9.91 22.94 -11.49
CA SER A 123 -9.70 22.90 -12.94
C SER A 123 -10.59 21.88 -13.64
N ASP A 124 -10.90 22.14 -14.91
CA ASP A 124 -11.57 21.17 -15.81
C ASP A 124 -10.67 20.01 -16.25
N LYS A 125 -9.37 20.09 -15.97
CA LYS A 125 -8.36 19.11 -16.40
C LYS A 125 -7.50 18.63 -15.23
N GLU A 126 -6.95 17.42 -15.38
CA GLU A 126 -5.89 16.93 -14.51
C GLU A 126 -4.68 17.87 -14.50
N ALA A 127 -3.86 17.80 -13.45
CA ALA A 127 -2.64 18.60 -13.33
C ALA A 127 -1.68 18.34 -14.51
N ASP A 128 -1.15 19.42 -15.09
CA ASP A 128 -0.14 19.35 -16.16
C ASP A 128 1.28 19.16 -15.58
N SER A 129 1.43 18.27 -14.61
CA SER A 129 2.71 17.93 -14.00
C SER A 129 3.31 16.66 -14.60
N HIS A 130 4.63 16.51 -14.51
CA HIS A 130 5.30 15.30 -14.96
C HIS A 130 4.76 14.03 -14.27
N TRP A 131 4.58 14.07 -12.95
CA TRP A 131 4.12 12.93 -12.15
C TRP A 131 2.64 12.57 -12.36
N GLN A 132 1.82 13.50 -12.86
CA GLN A 132 0.42 13.22 -13.23
C GLN A 132 0.32 12.67 -14.65
N LYS A 133 1.10 13.23 -15.61
CA LYS A 133 1.04 12.87 -17.02
C LYS A 133 1.83 11.62 -17.38
N PHE A 134 3.04 11.47 -16.83
CA PHE A 134 4.02 10.49 -17.30
C PHE A 134 4.44 9.45 -16.26
N ASP A 135 3.88 9.51 -15.05
CA ASP A 135 4.11 8.53 -13.99
C ASP A 135 2.77 8.13 -13.34
N TYR A 136 2.79 7.11 -12.50
CA TYR A 136 1.63 6.65 -11.73
C TYR A 136 0.39 6.44 -12.61
N LYS A 137 0.55 5.69 -13.70
CA LYS A 137 -0.51 5.35 -14.67
C LYS A 137 -0.90 3.88 -14.61
N PHE A 138 -2.15 3.57 -14.98
CA PHE A 138 -2.56 2.22 -15.33
C PHE A 138 -1.93 1.83 -16.66
N LEU A 139 -0.99 0.88 -16.62
CA LEU A 139 -0.31 0.39 -17.81
C LEU A 139 -0.60 -1.11 -18.02
N PRO A 140 -0.96 -1.53 -19.25
CA PRO A 140 -1.22 -2.92 -19.54
C PRO A 140 0.07 -3.74 -19.54
N SER A 141 -0.04 -5.02 -19.22
CA SER A 141 1.10 -5.95 -19.16
C SER A 141 1.74 -6.25 -20.52
N SER A 142 1.03 -5.94 -21.61
CA SER A 142 1.52 -6.02 -22.99
C SER A 142 2.55 -4.92 -23.35
N THR A 143 2.55 -3.78 -22.65
CA THR A 143 3.49 -2.68 -22.95
C THR A 143 4.85 -2.94 -22.32
N LYS A 144 5.75 -3.58 -23.08
CA LYS A 144 7.10 -3.96 -22.62
C LYS A 144 8.17 -2.88 -22.82
N GLN A 145 7.91 -1.86 -23.64
CA GLN A 145 8.91 -0.87 -24.05
C GLN A 145 8.48 0.55 -23.64
N PRO A 146 9.35 1.36 -23.02
CA PRO A 146 8.97 2.70 -22.52
C PRO A 146 8.46 3.64 -23.61
N GLN A 147 9.08 3.60 -24.79
CA GLN A 147 8.71 4.41 -25.95
C GLN A 147 7.36 4.02 -26.58
N LYS A 148 6.78 2.89 -26.17
CA LYS A 148 5.46 2.42 -26.62
C LYS A 148 4.36 2.74 -25.62
N ILE A 149 4.66 3.47 -24.53
CA ILE A 149 3.64 3.88 -23.58
C ILE A 149 2.85 5.03 -24.19
N ASP A 150 1.53 4.82 -24.31
CA ASP A 150 0.57 5.86 -24.65
C ASP A 150 0.07 6.53 -23.36
N PHE A 151 0.73 7.62 -22.97
CA PHE A 151 0.39 8.34 -21.74
C PHE A 151 -0.90 9.15 -21.83
N ASP A 152 -1.31 9.52 -23.05
CA ASP A 152 -2.52 10.31 -23.27
C ASP A 152 -3.78 9.48 -23.02
N ASN A 153 -3.72 8.18 -23.33
CA ASN A 153 -4.83 7.25 -23.07
C ASN A 153 -4.65 6.40 -21.81
N ALA A 154 -3.53 6.51 -21.09
CA ALA A 154 -3.32 5.80 -19.83
C ALA A 154 -3.96 6.58 -18.65
N PRO A 155 -4.97 6.02 -17.95
CA PRO A 155 -5.57 6.69 -16.80
C PRO A 155 -4.58 6.82 -15.64
N ALA A 156 -4.67 7.93 -14.91
CA ALA A 156 -3.89 8.12 -13.70
C ALA A 156 -4.36 7.15 -12.60
N LEU A 157 -3.41 6.51 -11.90
CA LEU A 157 -3.70 5.72 -10.71
C LEU A 157 -4.33 6.63 -9.65
N GLN A 158 -5.47 6.22 -9.13
CA GLN A 158 -6.16 6.88 -8.04
C GLN A 158 -6.24 5.91 -6.86
N GLU A 159 -7.33 5.17 -6.72
CA GLU A 159 -7.48 4.18 -5.66
C GLU A 159 -6.46 3.04 -5.74
N THR A 160 -6.05 2.53 -4.58
CA THR A 160 -5.23 1.32 -4.50
C THR A 160 -6.08 0.04 -4.66
N ASN A 161 -5.46 -1.02 -5.14
CA ASN A 161 -6.03 -2.36 -5.10
C ASN A 161 -5.90 -2.99 -3.70
N VAL A 162 -6.63 -4.09 -3.48
CA VAL A 162 -6.44 -4.93 -2.30
C VAL A 162 -5.04 -5.54 -2.30
N ASN A 163 -4.39 -5.56 -1.14
CA ASN A 163 -3.03 -6.04 -0.97
C ASN A 163 -2.80 -6.59 0.44
N SER A 164 -1.82 -7.48 0.58
CA SER A 164 -1.38 -8.02 1.86
C SER A 164 0.07 -8.49 1.79
N ALA A 165 0.78 -8.38 2.91
CA ALA A 165 2.14 -8.86 3.02
C ALA A 165 2.43 -9.46 4.39
N ILE A 166 3.16 -10.58 4.38
CA ILE A 166 3.87 -11.14 5.53
C ILE A 166 5.02 -10.21 5.94
N CYS A 167 5.08 -9.86 7.24
CA CYS A 167 6.11 -9.00 7.83
C CYS A 167 6.87 -9.68 8.99
N TYR A 168 6.30 -10.73 9.58
CA TYR A 168 6.92 -11.53 10.63
C TYR A 168 6.79 -13.03 10.31
N PRO A 169 7.86 -13.84 10.46
CA PRO A 169 9.20 -13.47 10.91
C PRO A 169 9.89 -12.48 9.97
N ALA A 170 10.54 -11.48 10.56
CA ALA A 170 11.20 -10.43 9.79
C ALA A 170 12.43 -11.01 9.09
N SER A 171 12.63 -10.63 7.84
CA SER A 171 13.91 -10.83 7.18
C SER A 171 14.92 -9.85 7.78
N ASN A 172 16.10 -10.33 8.18
CA ASN A 172 17.25 -9.46 8.52
C ASN A 172 17.94 -8.89 7.27
N ASP A 173 17.32 -9.02 6.10
CA ASP A 173 17.92 -8.65 4.82
C ASP A 173 17.55 -7.21 4.47
N ASP A 174 18.57 -6.38 4.24
CA ASP A 174 18.51 -5.01 3.70
C ASP A 174 18.06 -4.97 2.22
N GLY A 175 17.17 -5.89 1.83
CA GLY A 175 16.57 -5.96 0.51
C GLY A 175 17.47 -6.55 -0.57
N ASN A 176 18.37 -7.49 -0.26
CA ASN A 176 19.06 -8.27 -1.28
C ASN A 176 19.61 -9.61 -0.73
N LYS A 177 18.89 -10.71 -1.06
CA LYS A 177 19.37 -12.10 -1.33
C LYS A 177 18.86 -13.25 -0.43
N VAL A 178 18.07 -13.04 0.62
CA VAL A 178 17.62 -14.19 1.42
C VAL A 178 16.44 -14.89 0.75
N LYS A 179 16.73 -15.93 -0.03
CA LYS A 179 15.73 -16.82 -0.65
C LYS A 179 14.96 -17.67 0.37
N ILE A 180 15.53 -17.89 1.55
CA ILE A 180 15.00 -18.74 2.62
C ILE A 180 15.32 -18.10 3.97
N LEU A 181 14.29 -17.70 4.72
CA LEU A 181 14.45 -17.16 6.07
C LEU A 181 14.60 -18.31 7.07
N SER A 182 15.75 -18.38 7.73
CA SER A 182 15.94 -19.26 8.88
C SER A 182 15.20 -18.68 10.09
N VAL A 183 14.30 -19.47 10.68
CA VAL A 183 13.44 -19.03 11.78
C VAL A 183 13.70 -19.89 13.01
N GLN A 184 13.99 -19.20 14.11
CA GLN A 184 13.98 -19.77 15.45
C GLN A 184 12.69 -19.33 16.15
N PRO A 185 11.81 -20.27 16.55
CA PRO A 185 10.65 -19.94 17.38
C PRO A 185 11.09 -19.22 18.66
N ASN A 186 10.38 -18.16 19.04
CA ASN A 186 10.65 -17.45 20.28
C ASN A 186 10.08 -18.22 21.50
N ASP A 187 10.34 -17.76 22.73
CA ASP A 187 9.88 -18.45 23.95
C ASP A 187 8.35 -18.63 24.01
N GLU A 188 7.59 -17.67 23.47
CA GLU A 188 6.13 -17.73 23.42
C GLU A 188 5.64 -18.75 22.38
N ASP A 189 6.27 -18.79 21.20
CA ASP A 189 6.01 -19.79 20.17
C ASP A 189 6.27 -21.21 20.72
N ILE A 190 7.39 -21.39 21.43
CA ILE A 190 7.77 -22.67 22.05
C ILE A 190 6.76 -23.07 23.12
N LYS A 191 6.43 -22.17 24.04
CA LYS A 191 5.46 -22.41 25.12
C LYS A 191 4.09 -22.81 24.58
N ASN A 192 3.65 -22.17 23.50
CA ASN A 192 2.34 -22.40 22.90
C ASN A 192 2.35 -23.50 21.81
N LYS A 193 3.52 -24.05 21.48
CA LYS A 193 3.75 -25.04 20.42
C LYS A 193 3.22 -24.61 19.04
N LYS A 194 3.37 -23.32 18.72
CA LYS A 194 2.89 -22.71 17.47
C LYS A 194 3.87 -21.66 16.98
N LEU A 195 4.14 -21.61 15.67
CA LEU A 195 4.94 -20.58 15.04
C LEU A 195 4.06 -19.39 14.66
N THR A 196 4.40 -18.21 15.14
CA THR A 196 3.65 -16.98 14.84
C THR A 196 4.09 -16.36 13.52
N ILE A 197 3.12 -16.06 12.66
CA ILE A 197 3.28 -15.32 11.40
C ILE A 197 2.41 -14.07 11.49
N LYS A 198 2.94 -12.90 11.11
CA LYS A 198 2.19 -11.64 11.14
C LYS A 198 2.37 -10.84 9.86
N GLY A 199 1.44 -9.93 9.61
CA GLY A 199 1.53 -9.01 8.50
C GLY A 199 0.45 -7.95 8.51
N TYR A 200 0.31 -7.28 7.37
CA TYR A 200 -0.76 -6.31 7.12
C TYR A 200 -1.58 -6.70 5.90
N ALA A 201 -2.79 -6.14 5.82
CA ALA A 201 -3.64 -6.12 4.64
C ALA A 201 -4.36 -4.77 4.52
N LEU A 202 -4.66 -4.33 3.31
CA LEU A 202 -5.35 -3.07 3.04
C LEU A 202 -5.97 -3.07 1.64
N SER A 203 -7.00 -2.23 1.43
CA SER A 203 -7.60 -1.98 0.12
C SER A 203 -7.86 -0.48 -0.04
N GLY A 204 -7.88 0.01 -1.28
CA GLY A 204 -8.22 1.40 -1.59
C GLY A 204 -9.71 1.69 -1.47
N GLY A 205 -10.10 2.94 -1.74
CA GLY A 205 -11.51 3.34 -1.81
C GLY A 205 -12.34 3.11 -0.55
N GLY A 206 -11.70 2.88 0.59
CA GLY A 206 -12.37 2.70 1.89
C GLY A 206 -12.96 1.31 2.07
N ARG A 207 -12.58 0.35 1.22
CA ARG A 207 -13.02 -1.04 1.28
C ARG A 207 -12.30 -1.75 2.43
N GLN A 208 -13.06 -2.26 3.39
CA GLN A 208 -12.52 -2.99 4.53
C GLN A 208 -11.99 -4.36 4.12
N ILE A 209 -10.94 -4.83 4.79
CA ILE A 209 -10.47 -6.21 4.65
C ILE A 209 -11.42 -7.15 5.39
N GLN A 210 -12.05 -8.06 4.65
CA GLN A 210 -13.01 -9.03 5.18
C GLN A 210 -12.32 -10.30 5.67
N ASN A 211 -11.27 -10.74 4.99
CA ASN A 211 -10.44 -11.86 5.42
C ASN A 211 -9.00 -11.74 4.92
N VAL A 212 -8.10 -12.40 5.64
CA VAL A 212 -6.75 -12.71 5.19
C VAL A 212 -6.57 -14.21 5.33
N GLN A 213 -6.09 -14.84 4.27
CA GLN A 213 -5.87 -16.28 4.22
C GLN A 213 -4.40 -16.60 4.01
N ILE A 214 -3.95 -17.65 4.69
CA ILE A 214 -2.57 -18.15 4.65
C ILE A 214 -2.56 -19.56 4.07
N SER A 215 -1.59 -19.82 3.19
CA SER A 215 -1.34 -21.15 2.65
C SER A 215 0.12 -21.54 2.85
N LEU A 216 0.34 -22.83 3.13
CA LEU A 216 1.66 -23.47 3.30
C LEU A 216 1.98 -24.44 2.15
N ASP A 217 1.14 -24.49 1.11
CA ASP A 217 1.18 -25.47 0.03
C ASP A 217 0.94 -24.82 -1.35
N HIS A 218 1.41 -23.59 -1.50
CA HIS A 218 1.31 -22.78 -2.72
C HIS A 218 -0.13 -22.50 -3.17
N GLY A 219 -1.04 -22.27 -2.22
CA GLY A 219 -2.41 -21.86 -2.47
C GLY A 219 -3.38 -23.00 -2.78
N LYS A 220 -3.00 -24.27 -2.53
CA LYS A 220 -3.91 -25.42 -2.68
C LYS A 220 -4.91 -25.47 -1.53
N THR A 221 -4.45 -25.22 -0.31
CA THR A 221 -5.29 -25.10 0.89
C THR A 221 -5.07 -23.76 1.58
N TRP A 222 -6.12 -23.24 2.20
CA TRP A 222 -6.15 -21.91 2.81
C TRP A 222 -6.67 -21.98 4.23
N ARG A 223 -6.04 -21.22 5.13
CA ARG A 223 -6.40 -21.09 6.54
C ARG A 223 -6.64 -19.64 6.87
N GLN A 224 -7.66 -19.36 7.67
CA GLN A 224 -8.04 -18.00 8.05
C GLN A 224 -7.04 -17.44 9.08
N ALA A 225 -6.55 -16.22 8.85
CA ALA A 225 -5.79 -15.46 9.83
C ALA A 225 -6.74 -14.70 10.79
N GLU A 226 -6.25 -14.46 12.00
CA GLU A 226 -6.86 -13.58 12.99
C GLU A 226 -6.61 -12.13 12.58
N LEU A 227 -7.65 -11.30 12.58
CA LEU A 227 -7.57 -9.90 12.14
C LEU A 227 -7.68 -8.96 13.34
N GLU A 228 -6.75 -8.01 13.44
CA GLU A 228 -6.84 -6.86 14.33
C GLU A 228 -7.64 -5.75 13.63
N GLN A 229 -8.97 -5.90 13.59
CA GLN A 229 -9.85 -4.93 12.95
C GLN A 229 -10.11 -3.74 13.87
N LEU A 230 -9.79 -2.55 13.36
CA LEU A 230 -10.29 -1.30 13.93
C LEU A 230 -11.75 -1.11 13.50
N ALA A 231 -12.58 -0.61 14.42
CA ALA A 231 -13.91 -0.13 14.06
C ALA A 231 -13.75 1.06 13.12
N GLN A 232 -14.23 0.92 11.90
CA GLN A 232 -14.16 1.94 10.85
C GLN A 232 -15.52 2.00 10.14
N PRO A 233 -16.00 3.17 9.71
CA PRO A 233 -17.28 3.26 9.02
C PRO A 233 -17.27 2.51 7.68
N TYR A 234 -18.44 2.04 7.26
CA TYR A 234 -18.61 1.38 5.96
C TYR A 234 -18.12 2.29 4.82
N MET A 235 -17.35 1.74 3.89
CA MET A 235 -16.70 2.46 2.77
C MET A 235 -15.75 3.58 3.20
N ARG A 236 -15.31 3.56 4.47
CA ARG A 236 -14.33 4.50 5.05
C ARG A 236 -13.30 3.76 5.91
N ALA A 237 -12.98 2.52 5.52
CA ALA A 237 -11.89 1.76 6.12
C ALA A 237 -10.55 2.23 5.55
N TRP A 238 -10.02 3.30 6.12
CA TRP A 238 -8.81 3.97 5.65
C TRP A 238 -7.53 3.45 6.28
N ALA A 239 -7.62 2.78 7.42
CA ALA A 239 -6.51 2.16 8.13
C ALA A 239 -6.28 0.72 7.62
N TRP A 240 -5.03 0.26 7.67
CA TRP A 240 -4.74 -1.13 7.37
C TRP A 240 -5.38 -2.07 8.41
N THR A 241 -5.45 -3.36 8.09
CA THR A 241 -5.79 -4.43 9.02
C THR A 241 -4.53 -5.24 9.28
N LEU A 242 -4.04 -5.24 10.52
CA LEU A 242 -2.99 -6.16 10.92
C LEU A 242 -3.58 -7.55 11.10
N TRP A 243 -2.78 -8.57 10.83
CA TRP A 243 -3.23 -9.95 10.96
C TRP A 243 -2.14 -10.83 11.56
N THR A 244 -2.59 -11.85 12.28
CA THR A 244 -1.75 -12.88 12.90
C THR A 244 -2.26 -14.26 12.51
N TYR A 245 -1.34 -15.18 12.26
CA TYR A 245 -1.65 -16.58 12.05
C TYR A 245 -0.65 -17.45 12.80
N HIS A 246 -1.13 -18.50 13.47
CA HIS A 246 -0.31 -19.41 14.26
C HIS A 246 -0.28 -20.79 13.59
N ILE A 247 0.90 -21.22 13.13
CA ILE A 247 1.11 -22.55 12.55
C ILE A 247 1.42 -23.53 13.69
N PRO A 248 0.59 -24.55 13.96
CA PRO A 248 0.93 -25.59 14.92
C PRO A 248 2.26 -26.26 14.56
N PHE A 249 3.12 -26.54 15.54
CA PHE A 249 4.41 -27.17 15.26
C PHE A 249 4.29 -28.55 14.59
N ASN A 250 3.20 -29.27 14.85
CA ASN A 250 2.90 -30.54 14.17
C ASN A 250 2.64 -30.38 12.67
N ASP A 251 2.26 -29.19 12.23
CA ASP A 251 1.99 -28.86 10.83
C ASP A 251 3.23 -28.26 10.13
N LEU A 252 4.33 -28.02 10.85
CA LEU A 252 5.55 -27.45 10.28
C LEU A 252 6.26 -28.47 9.38
N PRO A 253 6.53 -28.11 8.11
CA PRO A 253 7.35 -28.94 7.24
C PRO A 253 8.78 -29.08 7.77
N SER A 254 9.35 -30.27 7.62
CA SER A 254 10.76 -30.55 8.00
C SER A 254 11.79 -30.01 7.01
N LYS A 255 11.34 -29.53 5.85
CA LYS A 255 12.16 -28.93 4.79
C LYS A 255 11.73 -27.47 4.62
N PRO A 256 12.57 -26.62 3.99
CA PRO A 256 12.14 -25.28 3.63
C PRO A 256 10.80 -25.29 2.88
N PHE A 257 9.91 -24.37 3.23
CA PHE A 257 8.55 -24.32 2.72
C PHE A 257 8.11 -22.88 2.44
N ASP A 258 7.25 -22.70 1.45
CA ASP A 258 6.69 -21.40 1.11
C ASP A 258 5.45 -21.12 1.97
N ILE A 259 5.39 -19.91 2.53
CA ILE A 259 4.18 -19.33 3.07
C ILE A 259 3.70 -18.26 2.10
N VAL A 260 2.42 -18.30 1.73
CA VAL A 260 1.77 -17.25 0.97
C VAL A 260 0.59 -16.65 1.73
N CYS A 261 0.37 -15.36 1.56
CA CYS A 261 -0.84 -14.68 2.05
C CYS A 261 -1.62 -14.00 0.92
N ARG A 262 -2.94 -13.95 1.10
CA ARG A 262 -3.85 -13.14 0.28
C ARG A 262 -4.94 -12.52 1.15
N ALA A 263 -5.37 -11.32 0.80
CA ALA A 263 -6.53 -10.68 1.38
C ALA A 263 -7.73 -10.67 0.43
N MET A 264 -8.90 -10.49 1.01
CA MET A 264 -10.14 -10.18 0.31
C MET A 264 -10.81 -8.98 0.97
N ASP A 265 -11.26 -8.02 0.18
CA ASP A 265 -12.00 -6.86 0.69
C ASP A 265 -13.53 -7.09 0.67
N THR A 266 -14.29 -6.12 1.19
CA THR A 266 -15.77 -6.18 1.26
C THR A 266 -16.46 -6.27 -0.09
N HIS A 267 -15.76 -6.04 -1.20
CA HIS A 267 -16.29 -6.17 -2.56
C HIS A 267 -15.81 -7.46 -3.24
N CYS A 268 -15.27 -8.40 -2.46
CA CYS A 268 -14.70 -9.64 -2.94
C CYS A 268 -13.54 -9.45 -3.93
N ASN A 269 -12.91 -8.27 -3.98
CA ASN A 269 -11.65 -8.14 -4.71
C ASN A 269 -10.59 -8.97 -3.98
N SER A 270 -9.76 -9.66 -4.74
CA SER A 270 -8.63 -10.42 -4.20
C SER A 270 -7.38 -10.25 -5.05
N GLN A 271 -6.32 -10.89 -4.59
CA GLN A 271 -4.98 -10.81 -5.17
C GLN A 271 -4.76 -11.96 -6.16
N PRO A 272 -4.08 -11.73 -7.29
CA PRO A 272 -3.71 -12.81 -8.21
C PRO A 272 -2.60 -13.68 -7.60
N ASP A 273 -2.50 -14.90 -8.10
CA ASP A 273 -1.50 -15.90 -7.70
C ASP A 273 -0.06 -15.44 -8.00
N THR A 274 0.14 -14.84 -9.17
CA THR A 274 1.44 -14.46 -9.71
C THR A 274 1.42 -13.04 -10.23
N SER A 275 2.61 -12.43 -10.34
CA SER A 275 2.77 -11.10 -10.91
C SER A 275 2.76 -11.09 -12.45
N LEU A 276 2.71 -12.24 -13.11
CA LEU A 276 2.82 -12.35 -14.57
C LEU A 276 1.68 -11.64 -15.30
N GLY A 277 0.44 -11.84 -14.87
CA GLY A 277 -0.74 -11.20 -15.47
C GLY A 277 -0.84 -9.70 -15.21
N ILE A 278 -0.21 -9.22 -14.13
CA ILE A 278 -0.31 -7.83 -13.64
C ILE A 278 1.00 -7.04 -13.78
N TRP A 279 2.03 -7.64 -14.38
CA TRP A 279 3.32 -6.99 -14.61
C TRP A 279 3.11 -5.72 -15.42
N ASN A 280 3.83 -4.65 -15.10
CA ASN A 280 3.89 -3.46 -15.95
C ASN A 280 5.28 -2.84 -15.84
N ILE A 281 5.67 -2.07 -16.85
CA ILE A 281 7.04 -1.57 -16.99
C ILE A 281 7.47 -0.59 -15.88
N LEU A 282 6.51 0.08 -15.24
CA LEU A 282 6.76 0.93 -14.08
C LEU A 282 6.77 0.15 -12.76
N GLY A 283 6.41 -1.14 -12.80
CA GLY A 283 6.31 -2.04 -11.66
C GLY A 283 5.22 -1.67 -10.65
N LEU A 284 4.26 -0.83 -11.01
CA LEU A 284 3.27 -0.29 -10.10
C LEU A 284 2.16 -1.29 -9.80
N MET A 285 1.41 -1.08 -8.71
CA MET A 285 0.21 -1.82 -8.33
C MET A 285 0.39 -3.36 -8.24
N ASN A 286 1.61 -3.84 -7.97
CA ASN A 286 1.84 -5.27 -7.81
C ASN A 286 1.24 -5.78 -6.50
N ASN A 287 0.11 -6.48 -6.61
CA ASN A 287 -0.58 -7.08 -5.48
C ASN A 287 -0.64 -8.61 -5.52
N ALA A 288 0.22 -9.30 -6.29
CA ALA A 288 0.23 -10.77 -6.29
C ALA A 288 0.57 -11.34 -4.89
N TRP A 289 0.07 -12.53 -4.55
CA TRP A 289 0.21 -13.15 -3.21
C TRP A 289 1.63 -13.06 -2.64
N HIS A 290 1.85 -12.34 -1.54
CA HIS A 290 3.18 -12.24 -0.95
C HIS A 290 3.67 -13.62 -0.52
N LYS A 291 4.89 -13.99 -0.90
CA LYS A 291 5.48 -15.30 -0.66
C LYS A 291 6.77 -15.13 0.14
N VAL A 292 6.91 -15.91 1.20
CA VAL A 292 8.14 -15.99 2.00
C VAL A 292 8.50 -17.46 2.17
N THR A 293 9.72 -17.84 1.82
CA THR A 293 10.22 -19.20 2.07
C THR A 293 10.82 -19.24 3.48
N LEU A 294 10.37 -20.15 4.33
CA LEU A 294 10.90 -20.35 5.68
C LEU A 294 11.66 -21.66 5.80
N GLN A 295 12.66 -21.69 6.67
CA GLN A 295 13.31 -22.90 7.18
C GLN A 295 13.36 -22.82 8.71
N ILE A 296 12.82 -23.82 9.39
CA ILE A 296 12.90 -23.90 10.85
C ILE A 296 14.29 -24.40 11.24
N ASP A 297 14.91 -23.79 12.25
CA ASP A 297 16.22 -24.23 12.73
C ASP A 297 16.19 -25.69 13.20
N ASP A 298 17.07 -26.51 12.63
CA ASP A 298 17.21 -27.94 12.94
C ASP A 298 17.45 -28.22 14.43
N LYS A 299 18.06 -27.28 15.17
CA LYS A 299 18.27 -27.42 16.61
C LYS A 299 16.96 -27.45 17.41
N PHE A 300 15.92 -26.78 16.90
CA PHE A 300 14.59 -26.79 17.49
C PHE A 300 13.87 -28.11 17.18
N LEU A 301 13.86 -28.55 15.91
CA LEU A 301 13.17 -29.77 15.47
C LEU A 301 13.66 -31.07 16.13
N LYS A 302 14.89 -31.08 16.68
CA LYS A 302 15.49 -32.24 17.35
C LYS A 302 15.20 -32.33 18.86
N LYS A 303 14.67 -31.28 19.49
CA LYS A 303 14.38 -31.27 20.94
C LYS A 303 12.95 -31.71 21.30
N ASP A 304 12.01 -31.60 20.36
CA ASP A 304 10.57 -31.85 20.58
C ASP A 304 10.00 -33.01 19.73
N ARG A 305 10.87 -33.82 19.10
CA ARG A 305 10.50 -35.12 18.50
C ARG A 305 11.03 -36.25 19.37
#